data_AF-E3KI82-F1
#
_entry.id   AF-E3KI82-F1
#
_cell.length_a   1.000
_cell.length_b   1.000
_cell.length_c   1.000
_cell.angle_alpha   90.00
_cell.angle_beta   90.00
_cell.angle_gamma   90.00
#
_symmetry.space_group_name_H-M   'P 1'
#
loop_
_entity.id
_entity.type
_entity.pdbx_description
1 polymer ?
#
loop_
_entity_poly.entity_id
_entity_poly.type
_entity_poly.pdbx_seq_one_letter_code
_entity_poly.pdbx_strand_id
1 'polypeptide(L)'
;MVVEQLNDMATKGFVAYDSTIDQEVHVMTSALCFLADSPMHAEITNTHVPGNALNSCRYCVLSSDDLKSRQKLAYLAKFAQKNSPGSDCPNPLRTMEETKENSKKLWTETKETLNLDKLNAKSAKLAVRDQINLRFSKQVFNFQSEKIALLAAGEELPTRFEQDIPQKLVDMEEKEPKRMFNAYLELKGFDSVKDTPVEVLHVFLLGPTCQHGPILFKFSWQRF
;
A
#
# COMPACT_ATOMS: atom_id res chain seq x y z
N MET A 1 4.55 -19.52 0.65
CA MET A 1 3.71 -18.35 0.26
C MET A 1 4.04 -17.95 -1.19
N VAL A 2 3.11 -17.40 -1.98
CA VAL A 2 3.35 -17.10 -3.42
C VAL A 2 4.59 -16.22 -3.64
N VAL A 3 4.81 -15.20 -2.80
CA VAL A 3 5.99 -14.32 -2.91
C VAL A 3 7.31 -15.08 -2.68
N GLU A 4 7.34 -16.06 -1.79
CA GLU A 4 8.54 -16.86 -1.56
C GLU A 4 8.85 -17.74 -2.77
N GLN A 5 7.82 -18.32 -3.40
CA GLN A 5 7.98 -19.08 -4.64
C GLN A 5 8.45 -18.19 -5.79
N LEU A 6 7.88 -16.98 -5.93
CA LEU A 6 8.34 -15.99 -6.91
C LEU A 6 9.81 -15.61 -6.68
N ASN A 7 10.20 -15.39 -5.42
CA ASN A 7 11.57 -15.09 -5.06
C ASN A 7 12.52 -16.26 -5.36
N ASP A 8 12.12 -17.50 -5.10
CA ASP A 8 12.91 -18.68 -5.40
C ASP A 8 13.05 -18.87 -6.93
N MET A 9 11.97 -18.73 -7.70
CA MET A 9 12.05 -18.79 -9.17
C MET A 9 12.87 -17.63 -9.77
N ALA A 10 12.87 -16.45 -9.13
CA ALA A 10 13.67 -15.31 -9.56
C ALA A 10 15.16 -15.42 -9.23
N THR A 11 15.51 -16.11 -8.14
CA THR A 11 16.90 -16.15 -7.65
C THR A 11 17.60 -17.47 -7.92
N LYS A 12 16.87 -18.59 -7.83
CA LYS A 12 17.39 -19.95 -8.03
C LYS A 12 16.94 -20.56 -9.36
N GLY A 13 15.86 -20.06 -9.94
CA GLY A 13 15.24 -20.65 -11.12
C GLY A 13 14.69 -22.06 -10.87
N PHE A 14 14.28 -22.72 -11.94
CA PHE A 14 13.86 -24.13 -11.95
C PHE A 14 14.17 -24.77 -13.31
N VAL A 15 14.24 -26.10 -13.35
CA VAL A 15 14.43 -26.84 -14.60
C VAL A 15 13.06 -27.05 -15.24
N ALA A 16 12.96 -26.79 -16.54
CA ALA A 16 11.79 -27.06 -17.36
C ALA A 16 12.22 -27.73 -18.67
N TYR A 17 11.29 -28.44 -19.32
CA TYR A 17 11.55 -29.02 -20.64
C TYR A 17 11.05 -28.08 -21.74
N ASP A 18 11.91 -27.73 -22.69
CA ASP A 18 11.52 -26.96 -23.87
C ASP A 18 11.33 -27.91 -25.06
N SER A 19 10.06 -28.10 -25.45
CA SER A 19 9.68 -28.98 -26.56
C SER A 19 10.13 -28.48 -27.94
N THR A 20 10.50 -27.20 -28.08
CA THR A 20 10.95 -26.65 -29.37
C THR A 20 12.39 -27.00 -29.67
N ILE A 21 13.21 -27.18 -28.64
CA ILE A 21 14.63 -27.54 -28.75
C ILE A 21 14.95 -28.94 -28.23
N ASP A 22 13.95 -29.66 -27.70
CA ASP A 22 14.04 -31.04 -27.19
C ASP A 22 15.09 -31.21 -26.06
N GLN A 23 15.16 -30.22 -25.16
CA GLN A 23 16.17 -30.17 -24.10
C GLN A 23 15.60 -29.64 -22.78
N GLU A 24 16.23 -30.06 -21.68
CA GLU A 24 16.03 -29.43 -20.37
C GLU A 24 16.71 -28.06 -20.32
N VAL A 25 15.94 -27.04 -19.95
CA VAL A 25 16.39 -25.66 -19.82
C VAL A 25 16.25 -25.19 -18.38
N HIS A 26 17.13 -24.27 -17.99
CA HIS A 26 17.02 -23.58 -16.71
C HIS A 26 16.25 -22.27 -16.88
N VAL A 27 15.08 -22.19 -16.24
CA VAL A 27 14.16 -21.05 -16.34
C VAL A 27 14.31 -20.18 -15.10
N MET A 28 14.51 -18.88 -15.32
CA MET A 28 14.45 -17.85 -14.29
C MET A 28 13.30 -16.88 -14.59
N THR A 29 12.59 -16.44 -13.56
CA THR A 29 11.41 -15.56 -13.71
C THR A 29 11.62 -14.23 -13.02
N SER A 30 11.24 -13.12 -13.64
CA SER A 30 11.24 -11.80 -12.98
C SER A 30 9.84 -11.21 -13.00
N ALA A 31 9.42 -10.59 -11.89
CA ALA A 31 8.16 -9.86 -11.84
C ALA A 31 8.35 -8.47 -12.49
N LEU A 32 7.80 -8.29 -13.70
CA LEU A 32 7.93 -7.03 -14.43
C LEU A 32 6.91 -5.99 -13.95
N CYS A 33 5.64 -6.35 -13.92
CA CYS A 33 4.55 -5.48 -13.50
C CYS A 33 3.33 -6.30 -13.07
N PHE A 34 2.44 -5.69 -12.31
CA PHE A 34 1.16 -6.28 -11.97
C PHE A 34 0.08 -5.78 -12.94
N LEU A 35 -0.61 -6.70 -13.61
CA LEU A 35 -1.84 -6.38 -14.35
C LEU A 35 -2.99 -6.36 -13.35
N ALA A 36 -3.23 -5.21 -12.73
CA ALA A 36 -4.28 -5.04 -11.72
C ALA A 36 -5.01 -3.72 -11.92
N ASP A 37 -6.22 -3.65 -11.40
CA ASP A 37 -6.96 -2.40 -11.32
C ASP A 37 -6.40 -1.51 -10.19
N SER A 38 -6.92 -0.28 -10.10
CA SER A 38 -6.41 0.67 -9.12
C SER A 38 -6.55 0.17 -7.66
N PRO A 39 -7.69 -0.37 -7.21
CA PRO A 39 -7.78 -1.00 -5.89
C PRO A 39 -6.70 -2.06 -5.64
N MET A 40 -6.54 -3.04 -6.54
CA MET A 40 -5.56 -4.13 -6.36
C MET A 40 -4.12 -3.61 -6.32
N HIS A 41 -3.76 -2.62 -7.15
CA HIS A 41 -2.44 -2.00 -7.06
C HIS A 41 -2.21 -1.27 -5.74
N ALA A 42 -3.24 -0.60 -5.19
CA ALA A 42 -3.13 0.02 -3.87
C ALA A 42 -2.80 -1.03 -2.79
N GLU A 43 -3.41 -2.22 -2.88
CA GLU A 43 -3.13 -3.31 -1.94
C GLU A 43 -1.70 -3.83 -2.08
N ILE A 44 -1.23 -4.07 -3.31
CA ILE A 44 0.13 -4.57 -3.58
C ILE A 44 1.20 -3.58 -3.10
N THR A 45 0.97 -2.29 -3.34
CA THR A 45 1.93 -1.21 -3.03
C THR A 45 1.80 -0.65 -1.61
N ASN A 46 0.87 -1.16 -0.79
CA ASN A 46 0.51 -0.60 0.51
C ASN A 46 0.18 0.91 0.45
N THR A 47 -0.48 1.35 -0.62
CA THR A 47 -0.89 2.75 -0.81
C THR A 47 -2.41 2.89 -0.71
N HIS A 48 -2.86 4.15 -0.58
CA HIS A 48 -4.27 4.43 -0.63
C HIS A 48 -4.79 4.38 -2.08
N VAL A 49 -6.08 4.12 -2.26
CA VAL A 49 -6.73 4.25 -3.57
C VAL A 49 -6.78 5.73 -3.97
N PRO A 50 -6.16 6.14 -5.09
CA PRO A 50 -5.93 7.53 -5.47
C PRO A 50 -7.18 8.40 -5.48
N GLY A 51 -8.33 7.86 -5.87
CA GLY A 51 -9.58 8.62 -5.98
C GLY A 51 -10.02 9.25 -4.66
N ASN A 52 -9.83 8.55 -3.54
CA ASN A 52 -10.36 8.93 -2.22
C ASN A 52 -9.26 9.25 -1.21
N ALA A 53 -8.02 9.46 -1.67
CA ALA A 53 -6.86 9.69 -0.82
C ALA A 53 -6.35 11.12 -0.90
N LEU A 54 -5.80 11.62 0.21
CA LEU A 54 -5.02 12.86 0.23
C LEU A 54 -3.67 12.67 -0.47
N ASN A 55 -3.08 11.47 -0.32
CA ASN A 55 -1.84 11.07 -0.98
C ASN A 55 -2.17 10.22 -2.21
N SER A 56 -2.64 10.89 -3.27
CA SER A 56 -3.14 10.20 -4.46
C SER A 56 -2.05 9.55 -5.29
N CYS A 57 -0.81 10.06 -5.22
CA CYS A 57 0.31 9.50 -5.96
C CYS A 57 0.93 8.33 -5.21
N ARG A 58 1.14 7.23 -5.92
CA ARG A 58 1.81 6.02 -5.43
C ARG A 58 3.31 6.01 -5.68
N TYR A 59 3.76 6.88 -6.57
CA TYR A 59 5.16 7.05 -6.93
C TYR A 59 5.90 8.06 -6.04
N CYS A 60 5.25 9.19 -5.73
CA CYS A 60 5.86 10.29 -4.99
C CYS A 60 5.10 10.63 -3.72
N VAL A 61 5.69 11.47 -2.87
CA VAL A 61 5.11 11.92 -1.59
C VAL A 61 4.09 13.06 -1.75
N LEU A 62 3.55 13.25 -2.96
CA LEU A 62 2.55 14.29 -3.23
C LEU A 62 1.30 14.08 -2.37
N SER A 63 0.94 15.12 -1.63
CA SER A 63 -0.19 15.15 -0.72
C SER A 63 -1.02 16.43 -0.90
N SER A 64 -2.28 16.38 -0.46
CA SER A 64 -3.15 17.54 -0.32
C SER A 64 -3.74 17.60 1.09
N ASP A 65 -4.11 18.79 1.54
CA ASP A 65 -4.76 18.95 2.85
C ASP A 65 -6.19 18.39 2.84
N ASP A 66 -6.86 18.50 1.69
CA ASP A 66 -8.24 18.10 1.49
C ASP A 66 -8.48 17.60 0.06
N LEU A 67 -9.61 16.95 -0.20
CA LEU A 67 -9.92 16.44 -1.53
C LEU A 67 -10.25 17.56 -2.54
N LYS A 68 -10.76 18.70 -2.09
CA LYS A 68 -11.12 19.82 -2.99
C LYS A 68 -9.87 20.56 -3.47
N SER A 69 -8.84 20.67 -2.63
CA SER A 69 -7.57 21.30 -3.01
C SER A 69 -6.83 20.56 -4.13
N ARG A 70 -7.15 19.28 -4.38
CA ARG A 70 -6.62 18.51 -5.52
C ARG A 70 -7.03 19.08 -6.88
N GLN A 71 -8.15 19.78 -6.94
CA GLN A 71 -8.65 20.41 -8.16
C GLN A 71 -8.00 21.77 -8.42
N LYS A 72 -7.27 22.33 -7.44
CA LYS A 72 -6.63 23.64 -7.56
C LYS A 72 -5.40 23.54 -8.45
N LEU A 73 -5.15 24.58 -9.23
CA LEU A 73 -4.01 24.67 -10.14
C LEU A 73 -2.66 24.43 -9.44
N ALA A 74 -2.51 24.86 -8.18
CA ALA A 74 -1.30 24.61 -7.40
C ALA A 74 -1.02 23.12 -7.18
N TYR A 75 -2.05 22.31 -6.93
CA TYR A 75 -1.91 20.86 -6.81
C TYR A 75 -1.65 20.23 -8.18
N LEU A 76 -2.39 20.65 -9.21
CA LEU A 76 -2.22 20.15 -10.58
C LEU A 76 -0.81 20.44 -11.13
N ALA A 77 -0.23 21.59 -10.81
CA ALA A 77 1.14 21.93 -11.18
C ALA A 77 2.14 20.97 -10.52
N LYS A 78 2.05 20.78 -9.20
CA LYS A 78 2.90 19.82 -8.46
C LYS A 78 2.69 18.38 -8.94
N PHE A 79 1.45 18.00 -9.25
CA PHE A 79 1.10 16.71 -9.82
C PHE A 79 1.78 16.47 -11.17
N ALA A 80 1.77 17.50 -12.03
CA ALA A 80 2.51 17.51 -13.30
C ALA A 80 4.03 17.67 -13.12
N GLN A 81 4.54 17.67 -11.89
CA GLN A 81 5.95 17.90 -11.54
C GLN A 81 6.47 19.24 -12.06
N LYS A 82 5.65 20.28 -11.92
CA LYS A 82 5.96 21.65 -12.31
C LYS A 82 5.81 22.62 -11.14
N ASN A 83 6.66 23.64 -11.12
CA ASN A 83 6.50 24.78 -10.22
C ASN A 83 5.55 25.85 -10.81
N SER A 84 5.31 26.95 -10.09
CA SER A 84 4.43 28.02 -10.56
C SER A 84 4.89 28.70 -11.86
N PRO A 85 6.20 28.88 -12.14
CA PRO A 85 6.68 29.29 -13.46
C PRO A 85 6.50 28.26 -14.59
N GLY A 86 6.14 27.02 -14.26
CA GLY A 86 5.98 25.94 -15.24
C GLY A 86 7.27 25.20 -15.61
N SER A 87 8.37 25.46 -14.91
CA SER A 87 9.60 24.67 -15.03
C SER A 87 9.54 23.39 -14.21
N ASP A 88 10.33 22.41 -14.64
CA ASP A 88 10.32 21.07 -14.05
C ASP A 88 10.78 21.11 -12.59
N CYS A 89 9.95 20.52 -11.73
CA CYS A 89 10.13 20.44 -10.29
C CYS A 89 9.60 19.07 -9.82
N PRO A 90 10.42 18.01 -9.92
CA PRO A 90 10.00 16.66 -9.55
C PRO A 90 9.74 16.55 -8.05
N ASN A 91 8.64 15.87 -7.70
CA ASN A 91 8.34 15.57 -6.30
C ASN A 91 9.29 14.50 -5.76
N PRO A 92 9.61 14.52 -4.45
CA PRO A 92 10.38 13.46 -3.82
C PRO A 92 9.68 12.11 -4.00
N LEU A 93 10.47 11.09 -4.33
CA LEU A 93 9.96 9.74 -4.54
C LEU A 93 9.73 9.04 -3.21
N ARG A 94 8.76 8.13 -3.20
CA ARG A 94 8.63 7.17 -2.11
C ARG A 94 9.75 6.14 -2.19
N THR A 95 9.98 5.45 -1.09
CA THR A 95 10.86 4.29 -1.06
C THR A 95 10.13 3.09 -0.48
N MET A 96 10.53 1.89 -0.91
CA MET A 96 10.01 0.64 -0.36
C MET A 96 10.39 0.50 1.12
N GLU A 97 11.58 0.93 1.49
CA GLU A 97 12.11 0.91 2.86
C GLU A 97 11.23 1.75 3.79
N GLU A 98 10.92 2.98 3.39
CA GLU A 98 10.01 3.85 4.14
C GLU A 98 8.60 3.25 4.25
N THR A 99 8.11 2.63 3.17
CA THR A 99 6.80 1.96 3.16
C THR A 99 6.76 0.79 4.16
N LYS A 100 7.83 -0.01 4.24
CA LYS A 100 7.99 -1.08 5.24
C LYS A 100 8.01 -0.53 6.66
N GLU A 101 8.81 0.51 6.90
CA GLU A 101 8.93 1.12 8.23
C GLU A 101 7.61 1.74 8.68
N ASN A 102 6.94 2.47 7.79
CA ASN A 102 5.65 3.08 8.07
C ASN A 102 4.55 2.02 8.29
N SER A 103 4.58 0.89 7.58
CA SER A 103 3.67 -0.24 7.82
C SER A 103 3.85 -0.79 9.24
N LYS A 104 5.09 -0.89 9.74
CA LYS A 104 5.36 -1.28 11.14
C LYS A 104 4.82 -0.25 12.13
N LYS A 105 5.03 1.05 11.87
CA LYS A 105 4.51 2.15 12.71
C LYS A 105 2.97 2.15 12.84
N LEU A 106 2.25 1.67 11.81
CA LEU A 106 0.79 1.51 11.88
C LEU A 106 0.35 0.35 12.78
N TRP A 107 1.11 -0.74 12.80
CA TRP A 107 0.84 -1.83 13.75
C TRP A 107 1.09 -1.36 15.18
N THR A 108 2.20 -0.66 15.44
CA THR A 108 2.47 -0.06 16.76
C THR A 108 1.36 0.89 17.19
N GLU A 109 0.88 1.77 16.30
CA GLU A 109 -0.24 2.69 16.59
C GLU A 109 -1.52 1.95 16.99
N THR A 110 -1.80 0.83 16.32
CA THR A 110 -2.97 0.01 16.63
C THR A 110 -2.91 -0.46 18.08
N LYS A 111 -1.75 -0.92 18.53
CA LYS A 111 -1.53 -1.41 19.90
C LYS A 111 -1.59 -0.30 20.95
N GLU A 112 -1.07 0.88 20.63
CA GLU A 112 -1.02 2.01 21.57
C GLU A 112 -2.37 2.73 21.71
N THR A 113 -3.08 2.90 20.60
CA THR A 113 -4.29 3.74 20.59
C THR A 113 -5.59 2.97 20.74
N LEU A 114 -5.60 1.72 20.28
CA LEU A 114 -6.79 0.86 20.23
C LEU A 114 -8.00 1.56 19.59
N ASN A 115 -7.76 2.51 18.68
CA ASN A 115 -8.79 3.36 18.09
C ASN A 115 -8.63 3.46 16.56
N LEU A 116 -9.72 3.18 15.85
CA LEU A 116 -9.74 3.14 14.38
C LEU A 116 -9.52 4.53 13.74
N ASP A 117 -10.05 5.59 14.33
CA ASP A 117 -9.94 6.95 13.77
C ASP A 117 -8.51 7.48 13.90
N LYS A 118 -7.85 7.21 15.04
CA LYS A 118 -6.43 7.52 15.24
C LYS A 118 -5.55 6.75 14.25
N LEU A 119 -5.83 5.46 14.05
CA LEU A 119 -5.13 4.66 13.04
C LEU A 119 -5.32 5.23 11.63
N ASN A 120 -6.55 5.58 11.24
CA ASN A 120 -6.85 6.17 9.94
C ASN A 120 -6.13 7.51 9.74
N ALA A 121 -6.09 8.36 10.77
CA ALA A 121 -5.37 9.63 10.73
C ALA A 121 -3.86 9.42 10.56
N LYS A 122 -3.26 8.47 11.28
CA LYS A 122 -1.83 8.14 11.13
C LYS A 122 -1.53 7.50 9.77
N SER A 123 -2.40 6.63 9.27
CA SER A 123 -2.30 6.04 7.93
C SER A 123 -2.33 7.11 6.85
N ALA A 124 -3.22 8.08 6.94
CA ALA A 124 -3.25 9.23 6.03
C ALA A 124 -1.97 10.07 6.13
N LYS A 125 -1.45 10.32 7.33
CA LYS A 125 -0.21 11.10 7.53
C LYS A 125 1.04 10.39 6.98
N LEU A 126 1.14 9.07 7.19
CA LEU A 126 2.27 8.26 6.69
C LEU A 126 2.10 7.85 5.21
N ALA A 127 0.94 8.16 4.60
CA ALA A 127 0.60 7.83 3.23
C ALA A 127 0.66 6.31 2.90
N VAL A 128 0.55 5.45 3.91
CA VAL A 128 0.64 3.98 3.80
C VAL A 128 -0.65 3.33 4.28
N ARG A 129 -1.12 2.32 3.55
CA ARG A 129 -2.31 1.52 3.87
C ARG A 129 -2.08 0.05 3.55
N ASP A 130 -1.54 -0.68 4.52
CA ASP A 130 -1.38 -2.13 4.44
C ASP A 130 -2.70 -2.83 4.83
N GLN A 131 -3.31 -3.55 3.88
CA GLN A 131 -4.59 -4.23 4.09
C GLN A 131 -4.50 -5.42 5.04
N ILE A 132 -3.34 -6.11 5.07
CA ILE A 132 -3.10 -7.24 5.99
C ILE A 132 -3.01 -6.71 7.42
N ASN A 133 -2.22 -5.65 7.62
CA ASN A 133 -2.11 -4.96 8.90
C ASN A 133 -3.49 -4.45 9.34
N LEU A 134 -4.22 -3.72 8.47
CA LEU A 134 -5.55 -3.19 8.77
C LEU A 134 -6.55 -4.30 9.15
N ARG A 135 -6.47 -5.48 8.51
CA ARG A 135 -7.31 -6.63 8.86
C ARG A 135 -7.03 -7.12 10.29
N PHE A 136 -5.78 -7.12 10.73
CA PHE A 136 -5.43 -7.47 12.11
C PHE A 136 -5.84 -6.36 13.08
N SER A 137 -5.64 -5.09 12.72
CA SER A 137 -6.10 -3.96 13.54
C SER A 137 -7.61 -3.99 13.78
N LYS A 138 -8.40 -4.32 12.76
CA LYS A 138 -9.86 -4.51 12.90
C LYS A 138 -10.21 -5.62 13.89
N GLN A 139 -9.45 -6.70 13.95
CA GLN A 139 -9.67 -7.75 14.95
C GLN A 139 -9.42 -7.23 16.36
N VAL A 140 -8.38 -6.41 16.57
CA VAL A 140 -8.11 -5.76 17.85
C VAL A 140 -9.26 -4.82 18.25
N PHE A 141 -9.74 -3.99 17.33
CA PHE A 141 -10.84 -3.05 17.62
C PHE A 141 -12.16 -3.78 17.92
N ASN A 142 -12.47 -4.84 17.18
CA ASN A 142 -13.64 -5.66 17.44
C ASN A 142 -13.56 -6.32 18.83
N PHE A 143 -12.39 -6.85 19.17
CA PHE A 143 -12.13 -7.45 20.48
C PHE A 143 -12.32 -6.44 21.63
N GLN A 144 -11.83 -5.21 21.45
CA GLN A 144 -12.04 -4.14 22.44
C GLN A 144 -13.51 -3.72 22.55
N SER A 145 -14.23 -3.65 21.42
CA SER A 145 -15.66 -3.33 21.44
C SER A 145 -16.49 -4.39 22.16
N GLU A 146 -16.15 -5.67 22.02
CA GLU A 146 -16.78 -6.77 22.75
C GLU A 146 -16.51 -6.67 24.25
N LYS A 147 -15.27 -6.37 24.66
CA LYS A 147 -14.89 -6.14 26.06
C LYS A 147 -15.73 -5.02 26.69
N ILE A 148 -15.86 -3.89 25.99
CA ILE A 148 -16.65 -2.74 26.45
C ILE A 148 -18.14 -3.09 26.53
N ALA A 149 -18.68 -3.86 25.58
CA ALA A 149 -20.07 -4.28 25.58
C ALA A 149 -20.41 -5.21 26.76
N LEU A 150 -19.54 -6.17 27.08
CA LEU A 150 -19.72 -7.07 28.24
C LEU A 150 -19.69 -6.30 29.56
N LEU A 151 -18.74 -5.36 29.70
CA LEU A 151 -18.67 -4.47 30.85
C LEU A 151 -19.94 -3.61 31.00
N ALA A 152 -20.47 -3.09 29.89
CA ALA A 152 -21.71 -2.31 29.90
C ALA A 152 -22.95 -3.16 30.24
N ALA A 153 -22.96 -4.44 29.89
CA ALA A 153 -24.01 -5.40 30.23
C ALA A 153 -23.91 -5.90 31.69
N GLY A 154 -22.80 -5.63 32.38
CA GLY A 154 -22.55 -6.12 33.74
C GLY A 154 -22.20 -7.60 33.82
N GLU A 155 -21.78 -8.21 32.70
CA GLU A 155 -21.36 -9.60 32.64
C GLU A 155 -19.92 -9.79 33.15
N GLU A 156 -19.62 -10.97 33.68
CA GLU A 156 -18.24 -11.32 34.06
C GLU A 156 -17.36 -11.39 32.82
N LEU A 157 -16.22 -10.71 32.86
CA LEU A 157 -15.24 -10.71 31.77
C LEU A 157 -14.58 -12.09 31.63
N PRO A 158 -14.70 -12.76 30.47
CA PRO A 158 -13.95 -13.99 30.21
C PRO A 158 -12.43 -13.79 30.31
N THR A 159 -11.69 -14.81 30.76
CA THR A 159 -10.22 -14.83 30.89
C THR A 159 -9.48 -14.33 29.65
N ARG A 160 -10.03 -14.53 28.45
CA ARG A 160 -9.42 -14.04 27.20
C ARG A 160 -9.24 -12.51 27.15
N PHE A 161 -10.05 -11.75 27.90
CA PHE A 161 -10.01 -10.28 27.95
C PHE A 161 -9.06 -9.70 29.01
N GLU A 162 -8.32 -10.56 29.72
CA GLU A 162 -7.22 -10.13 30.59
C GLU A 162 -6.16 -9.36 29.80
N GLN A 163 -5.97 -9.70 28.52
CA GLN A 163 -5.13 -8.96 27.59
C GLN A 163 -5.97 -8.02 26.74
N ASP A 164 -5.35 -6.95 26.24
CA ASP A 164 -6.00 -5.98 25.35
C ASP A 164 -5.92 -6.35 23.87
N ILE A 165 -5.07 -7.31 23.54
CA ILE A 165 -4.87 -7.80 22.17
C ILE A 165 -5.21 -9.29 22.16
N PRO A 166 -5.90 -9.80 21.12
CA PRO A 166 -6.14 -11.23 20.99
C PRO A 166 -4.85 -12.04 21.01
N GLN A 167 -4.76 -13.06 21.87
CA GLN A 167 -3.57 -13.93 22.01
C GLN A 167 -3.07 -14.47 20.67
N LYS A 168 -3.98 -14.80 19.74
CA LYS A 168 -3.62 -15.26 18.39
C LYS A 168 -2.73 -14.26 17.62
N LEU A 169 -2.95 -12.97 17.80
CA LEU A 169 -2.15 -11.92 17.16
C LEU A 169 -0.81 -11.73 17.87
N VAL A 170 -0.79 -11.88 19.20
CA VAL A 170 0.46 -11.88 20.00
C VAL A 170 1.35 -13.04 19.56
N ASP A 171 0.79 -14.26 19.50
CA ASP A 171 1.49 -15.46 19.04
C ASP A 171 1.99 -15.32 17.61
N MET A 172 1.22 -14.66 16.73
CA MET A 172 1.62 -14.44 15.34
C MET A 172 2.74 -13.41 15.23
N GLU A 173 2.71 -12.34 16.03
CA GLU A 173 3.78 -11.36 16.11
C GLU A 173 5.08 -12.00 16.61
N GLU A 174 5.01 -12.92 17.56
CA GLU A 174 6.16 -13.64 18.12
C GLU A 174 6.71 -14.71 17.17
N LYS A 175 5.85 -15.60 16.65
CA LYS A 175 6.26 -16.79 15.89
C LYS A 175 6.43 -16.50 14.40
N GLU A 176 5.64 -15.61 13.83
CA GLU A 176 5.57 -15.37 12.38
C GLU A 176 5.41 -13.86 12.04
N PRO A 177 6.33 -12.97 12.48
CA PRO A 177 6.18 -11.52 12.34
C PRO A 177 6.03 -11.04 10.89
N LYS A 178 6.57 -11.79 9.92
CA LYS A 178 6.43 -11.48 8.48
C LYS A 178 4.98 -11.57 7.99
N ARG A 179 4.14 -12.40 8.62
CA ARG A 179 2.73 -12.57 8.23
C ARG A 179 1.84 -11.41 8.67
N MET A 180 2.34 -10.55 9.55
CA MET A 180 1.63 -9.36 10.03
C MET A 180 1.55 -8.25 8.97
N PHE A 181 2.36 -8.35 7.91
CA PHE A 181 2.51 -7.33 6.88
C PHE A 181 2.28 -7.92 5.49
N ASN A 182 2.07 -7.03 4.52
CA ASN A 182 1.97 -7.41 3.13
C ASN A 182 3.25 -8.14 2.64
N ALA A 183 3.08 -9.37 2.16
CA ALA A 183 4.15 -10.20 1.64
C ALA A 183 4.89 -9.58 0.44
N TYR A 184 4.22 -8.76 -0.38
CA TYR A 184 4.82 -8.11 -1.56
C TYR A 184 5.94 -7.14 -1.19
N LEU A 185 6.01 -6.69 0.06
CA LEU A 185 7.15 -5.92 0.56
C LEU A 185 8.47 -6.71 0.46
N GLU A 186 8.42 -8.05 0.49
CA GLU A 186 9.58 -8.93 0.41
C GLU A 186 9.81 -9.51 -0.99
N LEU A 187 9.04 -9.06 -2.00
CA LEU A 187 9.23 -9.51 -3.38
C LEU A 187 10.55 -8.93 -3.94
N LYS A 188 11.42 -9.81 -4.43
CA LYS A 188 12.69 -9.46 -5.04
C LYS A 188 12.51 -9.17 -6.52
N GLY A 189 13.26 -8.21 -7.03
CA GLY A 189 13.21 -7.83 -8.45
C GLY A 189 11.97 -7.04 -8.84
N PHE A 190 11.21 -6.53 -7.87
CA PHE A 190 10.09 -5.62 -8.08
C PHE A 190 10.13 -4.49 -7.05
N ASP A 191 10.28 -3.26 -7.50
CA ASP A 191 10.16 -2.04 -6.71
C ASP A 191 8.75 -1.48 -6.90
N SER A 192 7.93 -1.55 -5.85
CA SER A 192 6.53 -1.13 -5.93
C SER A 192 6.32 0.37 -6.21
N VAL A 193 7.40 1.15 -6.14
CA VAL A 193 7.42 2.56 -6.51
C VAL A 193 7.87 2.70 -7.95
N LYS A 194 8.99 2.10 -8.35
CA LYS A 194 9.60 2.34 -9.68
C LYS A 194 9.01 1.48 -10.79
N ASP A 195 8.54 0.28 -10.47
CA ASP A 195 8.14 -0.74 -11.45
C ASP A 195 6.61 -0.78 -11.67
N THR A 196 5.91 0.32 -11.36
CA THR A 196 4.47 0.51 -11.57
C THR A 196 4.14 1.62 -12.61
N PRO A 197 4.72 1.60 -13.83
CA PRO A 197 4.56 2.69 -14.81
C PRO A 197 3.12 2.87 -15.31
N VAL A 198 2.30 1.81 -15.28
CA VAL A 198 0.88 1.83 -15.67
C VAL A 198 0.05 2.76 -14.78
N GLU A 199 0.53 3.06 -13.56
CA GLU A 199 -0.14 3.96 -12.64
C GLU A 199 0.08 5.42 -12.94
N VAL A 200 1.19 5.79 -13.62
CA VAL A 200 1.34 7.16 -14.13
C VAL A 200 0.17 7.46 -15.06
N LEU A 201 -0.20 6.53 -15.94
CA LEU A 201 -1.34 6.72 -16.82
C LEU A 201 -2.68 6.79 -16.05
N HIS A 202 -2.94 5.85 -15.14
CA HIS A 202 -4.21 5.80 -14.41
C HIS A 202 -4.40 6.96 -13.44
N VAL A 203 -3.34 7.41 -12.77
CA VAL A 203 -3.39 8.53 -11.82
C VAL A 203 -3.59 9.85 -12.57
N PHE A 204 -3.01 10.03 -13.77
CA PHE A 204 -3.31 11.19 -14.63
C PHE A 204 -4.74 11.16 -15.17
N LEU A 205 -5.26 9.99 -15.56
CA LEU A 205 -6.60 9.86 -16.14
C LEU A 205 -7.73 9.90 -15.08
N LEU A 206 -7.47 9.47 -13.85
CA LEU A 206 -8.51 9.30 -12.81
C LEU A 206 -8.32 10.20 -11.58
N GLY A 207 -7.13 10.80 -11.39
CA GLY A 207 -6.76 11.48 -10.14
C GLY A 207 -7.28 12.91 -9.99
N PRO A 208 -7.14 13.81 -10.98
CA PRO A 208 -7.51 15.21 -10.78
C PRO A 208 -8.87 15.63 -11.37
N THR A 209 -9.37 14.90 -12.37
CA THR A 209 -10.48 15.35 -13.24
C THR A 209 -11.78 14.59 -13.07
N CYS A 210 -11.78 13.42 -12.41
CA CYS A 210 -12.99 12.59 -12.29
C CYS A 210 -14.13 13.21 -11.48
N GLN A 211 -13.92 14.35 -10.80
CA GLN A 211 -15.03 15.00 -10.11
C GLN A 211 -15.86 15.90 -11.04
N HIS A 212 -15.32 16.62 -12.03
CA HIS A 212 -16.09 17.43 -13.01
C HIS A 212 -15.37 17.54 -14.37
N GLY A 213 -15.96 16.95 -15.43
CA GLY A 213 -15.76 17.30 -16.85
C GLY A 213 -14.38 17.02 -17.49
N PRO A 214 -14.30 16.90 -18.83
CA PRO A 214 -13.05 16.58 -19.53
C PRO A 214 -12.14 17.81 -19.63
N ILE A 215 -11.10 17.87 -18.81
CA ILE A 215 -9.96 18.78 -19.03
C ILE A 215 -8.93 18.00 -19.84
N LEU A 216 -8.86 18.26 -21.16
CA LEU A 216 -7.84 17.70 -22.04
C LEU A 216 -6.47 18.31 -21.71
N PHE A 217 -5.59 17.53 -21.09
CA PHE A 217 -4.15 17.83 -21.08
C PHE A 217 -3.50 17.13 -22.28
N LYS A 218 -3.03 17.90 -23.28
CA LYS A 218 -2.10 17.40 -24.31
C LYS A 218 -0.68 17.47 -23.73
N PHE A 219 -0.02 16.32 -23.60
CA PHE A 219 1.40 16.24 -23.27
C PHE A 219 2.20 15.70 -24.47
N SER A 220 3.30 16.38 -24.78
CA SER A 220 4.32 15.93 -25.74
C SER A 220 5.23 14.92 -25.03
N TRP A 221 5.23 13.68 -25.51
CA TRP A 221 6.09 12.60 -25.01
C TRP A 221 7.43 12.67 -25.74
N GLN A 222 8.49 13.12 -25.07
CA GLN A 222 9.85 13.10 -25.63
C GLN A 222 10.88 12.32 -24.80
N ARG A 223 10.48 11.63 -23.72
CA ARG A 223 11.37 10.70 -23.00
C ARG A 223 10.58 9.53 -22.40
N PHE A 224 10.33 8.54 -23.24
CA PHE A 224 10.33 7.12 -22.88
C PHE A 224 11.18 6.39 -23.91
#